data_AF-A0A328B4X9-F1
#
_entry.id   AF-A0A328B4X9-F1
#
_cell.length_a   1.000
_cell.length_b   1.000
_cell.length_c   1.000
_cell.angle_alpha   90.00
_cell.angle_beta   90.00
_cell.angle_gamma   90.00
#
_symmetry.space_group_name_H-M   'P 1'
#
loop_
_entity.id
_entity.type
_entity.pdbx_description
1 polymer ?
#
loop_
_entity_poly.entity_id
_entity_poly.type
_entity_poly.pdbx_seq_one_letter_code
_entity_poly.pdbx_strand_id
1 'polypeptide(L)' 'MKKASEYREHARECRVLAAQMDSADQRDQLLQMAAHWDALADDRADLVEKHPELDSSRPPEG' A
#
# COMPACT_ATOMS: atom_id res chain seq x y z
N MET A 1 5.83 -9.04 7.99
CA MET A 1 4.55 -8.37 7.64
C MET A 1 4.91 -7.04 7.00
N LYS A 2 4.33 -6.69 5.84
CA LYS A 2 4.72 -5.50 5.04
C LYS A 2 4.31 -4.19 5.73
N LYS A 3 5.10 -3.11 5.55
CA LYS A 3 4.84 -1.78 6.13
C LYS A 3 3.85 -0.97 5.29
N ALA A 4 3.16 0.02 5.90
CA ALA A 4 2.31 0.97 5.19
C ALA A 4 3.05 1.68 4.03
N SER A 5 4.34 1.97 4.22
CA SER A 5 5.21 2.54 3.19
C SER A 5 5.36 1.62 1.97
N GLU A 6 5.49 0.30 2.15
CA GLU A 6 5.59 -0.65 1.04
C GLU A 6 4.29 -0.71 0.24
N TYR A 7 3.13 -0.62 0.91
CA TYR A 7 1.84 -0.57 0.22
C TYR A 7 1.69 0.71 -0.60
N ARG A 8 2.14 1.87 -0.08
CA ARG A 8 2.17 3.12 -0.87
C ARG A 8 3.13 3.05 -2.06
N GLU A 9 4.28 2.41 -1.90
CA GLU A 9 5.21 2.18 -3.02
C GLU A 9 4.56 1.33 -4.11
N HIS A 10 3.90 0.22 -3.76
CA HIS A 10 3.14 -0.58 -4.73
C HIS A 10 2.01 0.19 -5.40
N ALA A 11 1.26 1.03 -4.66
CA ALA A 11 0.24 1.89 -5.25
C ALA A 11 0.85 2.84 -6.29
N ARG A 12 2.02 3.42 -5.99
CA ARG A 12 2.76 4.29 -6.91
C ARG A 12 3.25 3.53 -8.14
N GLU A 13 3.83 2.34 -7.97
CA GLU A 13 4.28 1.49 -9.08
C GLU A 13 3.11 1.13 -10.01
N CYS A 14 1.96 0.74 -9.44
CA CYS A 14 0.76 0.43 -10.22
C CYS A 14 0.28 1.65 -11.03
N ARG A 15 0.30 2.88 -10.46
CA ARG A 15 -0.04 4.12 -11.19
C ARG A 15 0.95 4.43 -12.31
N VAL A 16 2.25 4.22 -12.08
CA VAL A 16 3.30 4.45 -13.08
C VAL A 16 3.19 3.45 -14.22
N LEU A 17 2.88 2.19 -13.93
CA LEU A 17 2.59 1.17 -14.95
C LEU A 17 1.31 1.51 -15.71
N ALA A 18 0.24 1.93 -15.02
CA ALA A 18 -1.02 2.32 -15.63
C ALA A 18 -0.84 3.48 -16.62
N ALA A 19 0.03 4.45 -16.30
CA ALA A 19 0.35 5.57 -17.18
C ALA A 19 1.09 5.16 -18.46
N GLN A 20 1.74 3.99 -18.46
CA GLN A 20 2.47 3.45 -19.61
C GLN A 20 1.65 2.42 -20.41
N MET A 21 0.42 2.09 -19.98
CA MET A 21 -0.43 1.15 -20.70
C MET A 21 -1.33 1.85 -21.72
N ASP A 22 -1.25 1.38 -22.97
CA ASP A 22 -2.18 1.76 -24.06
C ASP A 22 -3.58 1.16 -23.88
N SER A 23 -3.68 0.00 -23.23
CA SER A 23 -4.95 -0.68 -22.98
C SER A 23 -5.72 -0.01 -21.85
N ALA A 24 -6.87 0.61 -22.18
CA ALA A 24 -7.73 1.27 -21.20
C ALA A 24 -8.20 0.33 -20.08
N ASP A 25 -8.53 -0.93 -20.41
CA ASP A 25 -8.95 -1.96 -19.46
C ASP A 25 -7.83 -2.29 -18.45
N GLN A 26 -6.61 -2.55 -18.94
CA GLN A 26 -5.48 -2.87 -18.06
C GLN A 26 -5.05 -1.67 -17.21
N ARG A 27 -5.13 -0.46 -17.79
CA ARG A 27 -4.91 0.78 -17.05
C ARG A 27 -5.90 0.91 -15.90
N ASP A 28 -7.19 0.66 -16.15
CA ASP A 28 -8.22 0.72 -15.12
C ASP A 28 -7.97 -0.32 -14.01
N GLN A 29 -7.64 -1.56 -14.38
CA GLN A 29 -7.27 -2.60 -13.41
C GLN A 29 -6.07 -2.20 -12.54
N LEU A 30 -5.02 -1.60 -13.13
CA LEU A 30 -3.86 -1.12 -12.38
C LEU A 30 -4.21 0.06 -11.47
N LEU A 31 -5.09 0.96 -11.89
CA LEU A 31 -5.57 2.07 -11.06
C LEU A 31 -6.42 1.56 -9.89
N GLN A 32 -7.28 0.56 -10.11
CA GLN A 32 -8.04 -0.09 -9.05
C GLN A 32 -7.13 -0.82 -8.06
N MET A 33 -6.13 -1.55 -8.54
CA MET A 33 -5.09 -2.14 -7.69
C MET A 33 -4.36 -1.07 -6.87
N ALA A 34 -3.97 0.03 -7.50
CA ALA A 34 -3.29 1.13 -6.81
C ALA A 34 -4.16 1.71 -5.69
N ALA A 35 -5.47 1.91 -5.95
CA ALA A 35 -6.41 2.38 -4.95
C ALA A 35 -6.58 1.40 -3.79
N HIS A 36 -6.61 0.09 -4.07
CA HIS A 36 -6.67 -0.94 -3.04
C HIS A 36 -5.42 -0.94 -2.15
N TRP A 37 -4.23 -0.79 -2.75
CA TRP A 37 -2.98 -0.68 -1.99
C TRP A 37 -2.92 0.59 -1.14
N ASP A 38 -3.42 1.72 -1.64
CA ASP A 38 -3.51 2.97 -0.87
C ASP A 38 -4.42 2.80 0.35
N ALA A 39 -5.58 2.14 0.18
CA ALA A 39 -6.49 1.83 1.28
C ALA A 39 -5.87 0.89 2.33
N LEU A 40 -5.13 -0.14 1.88
CA LEU A 40 -4.39 -1.03 2.80
C LEU A 40 -3.26 -0.29 3.54
N ALA A 41 -2.61 0.66 2.88
CA ALA A 41 -1.59 1.48 3.51
C ALA A 41 -2.18 2.39 4.60
N ASP A 42 -3.35 2.98 4.32
CA ASP A 42 -4.06 3.84 5.24
C ASP A 42 -4.58 3.07 6.45
N ASP A 43 -5.23 1.92 6.22
CA ASP A 43 -5.67 1.00 7.28
C ASP A 43 -4.48 0.56 8.15
N ARG A 44 -3.35 0.24 7.53
CA ARG A 44 -2.15 -0.14 8.28
C ARG A 44 -1.53 1.02 9.05
N ALA A 45 -1.58 2.24 8.51
CA ALA A 45 -1.10 3.44 9.18
C ALA A 45 -1.98 3.76 10.41
N ASP A 46 -3.30 3.77 10.23
CA ASP A 46 -4.27 3.98 11.31
C ASP A 46 -4.16 2.90 12.41
N LEU A 47 -3.97 1.65 12.01
CA LEU A 47 -3.75 0.54 12.93
C LEU A 47 -2.45 0.70 13.74
N VAL A 48 -1.36 1.16 13.11
CA VAL A 48 -0.10 1.44 13.80
C VAL A 48 -0.21 2.68 14.70
N GLU A 49 -0.94 3.71 14.29
CA GLU A 49 -1.20 4.88 15.13
C GLU A 49 -2.02 4.52 16.38
N LYS A 50 -3.04 3.67 16.24
CA LYS A 50 -3.87 3.19 17.36
C LYS A 50 -3.19 2.13 18.21
N HIS A 51 -2.38 1.28 17.57
CA HIS A 51 -1.67 0.17 18.20
C HIS A 51 -0.20 0.19 17.77
N PRO A 52 0.63 1.05 18.38
CA PRO A 52 2.06 1.11 18.08
C PRO A 52 2.80 -0.19 18.43
N GLU A 53 2.20 -1.06 19.24
CA GLU A 53 2.64 -2.44 19.49
C GLU A 53 2.57 -3.37 18.25
N LEU A 54 1.72 -3.03 17.29
CA LEU A 54 1.62 -3.74 16.00
C LEU A 54 2.64 -3.19 14.99
N ASP A 55 3.33 -2.09 15.32
CA ASP A 55 4.52 -1.67 14.60
C ASP A 55 5.63 -2.70 14.86
N SER A 56 5.75 -3.64 13.92
CA SER A 56 6.72 -4.72 13.98
C SER A 56 8.17 -4.25 13.80
N SER A 57 8.45 -2.94 13.87
CA SER A 57 9.82 -2.40 14.00
C SER A 57 10.30 -2.36 15.45
N ARG A 58 9.43 -2.59 16.45
CA ARG A 58 9.85 -2.77 17.84
C ARG A 58 10.12 -4.27 18.08
N PRO A 59 11.35 -4.70 18.43
CA PRO A 59 11.59 -6.07 18.86
C PRO A 59 10.74 -6.36 20.10
N PRO A 60 10.33 -7.62 20.35
CA PRO A 60 9.72 -7.99 21.62
C PRO A 60 10.72 -7.67 22.74
N GLU A 61 10.42 -6.66 23.55
CA GLU A 61 11.11 -6.45 24.82
C GLU A 61 10.46 -7.36 25.86
N GLY A 62 11.20 -8.39 26.30
CA GLY A 62 10.94 -9.16 27.52
C GLY A 62 10.32 -10.52 27.30
#